data_AF-A0A7X1WUP3-F1
#
_entry.id   AF-A0A7X1WUP3-F1
#
_cell.length_a   1.000
_cell.length_b   1.000
_cell.length_c   1.000
_cell.angle_alpha   90.00
_cell.angle_beta   90.00
_cell.angle_gamma   90.00
#
_symmetry.space_group_name_H-M   'P 1'
#
loop_
_entity.id
_entity.type
_entity.pdbx_description
1 polymer ?
#
loop_
_entity_poly.entity_id
_entity_poly.type
_entity_poly.pdbx_seq_one_letter_code
_entity_poly.pdbx_strand_id
1 'polypeptide(L)'
;MGTVIDEPTQGADWLLASCESVCLNGEAIEPAHLFSQLAEFRQGFHVLELTNQDARERFELSFCISELQDLLHLENVFRMLFTENELSVDDIRRFAEACSSLATAKNYLEGVCQYLYGVLAKDQRGDTQLSHAQYKERFNQALGALRYVNRPMAGTIRAIINFSCNSFAQSAGLQHAPELASAAGRFAVWAGKSSIEPLPMECKALTRLPIDHATDQLLDWMTLSAERLAEELDGLRRACNSSLWTAEDRTKASVLWLEHARSRRPSDEVRRMARSLLNDPIFAAYAEQVLENTTQ
;
A
#
# COMPACT_ATOMS: atom_id res chain seq x y z
N MET A 1 21.86 4.82 9.91
CA MET A 1 20.67 3.98 9.61
C MET A 1 21.18 2.55 9.56
N GLY A 2 20.71 1.68 10.47
CA GLY A 2 21.10 0.27 10.47
C GLY A 2 20.37 -0.53 9.39
N THR A 3 20.94 -1.69 9.05
CA THR A 3 20.35 -2.68 8.14
C THR A 3 19.27 -3.46 8.88
N VAL A 4 18.06 -3.54 8.31
CA VAL A 4 16.96 -4.34 8.86
C VAL A 4 16.93 -5.69 8.14
N ILE A 5 16.80 -6.76 8.92
CA ILE A 5 16.71 -8.14 8.46
C ILE A 5 15.36 -8.67 8.90
N ASP A 6 14.50 -8.98 7.95
CA ASP A 6 13.09 -9.34 8.12
C ASP A 6 12.77 -10.78 7.71
N GLU A 7 13.67 -11.42 6.96
CA GLU A 7 13.60 -12.82 6.58
C GLU A 7 14.73 -13.64 7.23
N PRO A 8 14.52 -14.93 7.54
CA PRO A 8 15.57 -15.81 8.04
C PRO A 8 16.75 -15.87 7.06
N THR A 9 17.94 -15.51 7.53
CA THR A 9 19.16 -15.60 6.74
C THR A 9 19.85 -16.95 6.90
N GLN A 10 20.51 -17.41 5.85
CA GLN A 10 21.43 -18.54 5.83
C GLN A 10 22.87 -18.05 5.69
N GLY A 11 23.84 -18.92 5.97
CA GLY A 11 25.25 -18.53 5.88
C GLY A 11 25.70 -18.09 4.47
N ALA A 12 25.02 -18.56 3.43
CA ALA A 12 25.28 -18.19 2.04
C ALA A 12 24.79 -16.77 1.68
N ASP A 13 23.92 -16.16 2.47
CA ASP A 13 23.41 -14.80 2.23
C ASP A 13 24.43 -13.73 2.62
N TRP A 14 25.49 -14.14 3.30
CA TRP A 14 26.51 -13.26 3.85
C TRP A 14 27.84 -13.41 3.11
N LEU A 15 28.48 -12.28 2.85
CA LEU A 15 29.83 -12.24 2.28
C LEU A 15 30.72 -11.39 3.18
N LEU A 16 31.84 -11.97 3.61
CA LEU A 16 32.89 -11.28 4.35
C LEU A 16 34.12 -11.20 3.45
N ALA A 17 34.53 -9.98 3.12
CA ALA A 17 35.70 -9.73 2.30
C ALA A 17 36.73 -8.92 3.10
N SER A 18 38.00 -9.34 3.06
CA SER A 18 39.13 -8.61 3.63
C SER A 18 38.92 -8.20 5.09
N CYS A 19 38.73 -9.18 5.99
CA CYS A 19 38.51 -8.96 7.42
C CYS A 19 39.52 -9.77 8.24
N GLU A 20 40.17 -9.13 9.21
CA GLU A 20 41.15 -9.75 10.11
C GLU A 20 40.54 -10.10 11.47
N SER A 21 39.65 -9.24 11.99
CA SER A 21 38.93 -9.52 13.23
C SER A 21 37.47 -9.11 13.13
N VAL A 22 36.61 -9.90 13.77
CA VAL A 22 35.16 -9.71 13.81
C VAL A 22 34.74 -9.60 15.27
N CYS A 23 33.94 -8.58 15.56
CA CYS A 23 33.36 -8.38 16.86
C CYS A 23 31.85 -8.23 16.72
N LEU A 24 31.08 -9.05 17.43
CA LEU A 24 29.62 -9.05 17.42
C LEU A 24 29.14 -8.70 18.83
N ASN A 25 28.37 -7.62 18.95
CA ASN A 25 27.88 -7.10 20.23
C ASN A 25 28.98 -6.80 21.26
N GLY A 26 30.20 -6.49 20.81
CA GLY A 26 31.34 -6.25 21.69
C GLY A 26 32.15 -7.50 22.04
N GLU A 27 31.72 -8.69 21.58
CA GLU A 27 32.45 -9.94 21.77
C GLU A 27 33.21 -10.34 20.50
N ALA A 28 34.49 -10.69 20.63
CA ALA A 28 35.29 -11.17 19.51
C ALA A 28 34.82 -12.56 19.09
N ILE A 29 34.57 -12.75 17.80
CA ILE A 29 34.12 -14.02 17.25
C ILE A 29 35.06 -14.47 16.13
N GLU A 30 35.20 -15.78 15.96
CA GLU A 30 35.92 -16.32 14.80
C GLU A 30 35.11 -16.06 13.52
N PRO A 31 35.74 -15.55 12.44
CA PRO A 31 35.04 -15.27 11.18
C PRO A 31 34.25 -16.46 10.63
N ALA A 32 34.72 -17.69 10.87
CA ALA A 32 34.04 -18.92 10.45
C ALA A 32 32.68 -19.15 11.13
N HIS A 33 32.47 -18.61 12.34
CA HIS A 33 31.24 -18.75 13.12
C HIS A 33 30.29 -17.56 12.99
N LEU A 34 30.71 -16.46 12.35
CA LEU A 34 29.90 -15.26 12.19
C LEU A 34 28.57 -15.57 11.52
N PHE A 35 28.60 -16.25 10.39
CA PHE A 35 27.40 -16.45 9.60
C PHE A 35 26.43 -17.45 10.22
N SER A 36 26.92 -18.46 10.94
CA SER A 36 26.06 -19.34 11.72
C SER A 36 25.37 -18.59 12.86
N GLN A 37 26.09 -17.71 13.57
CA GLN A 37 25.49 -16.90 14.64
C GLN A 37 24.47 -15.89 14.10
N LEU A 38 24.78 -15.19 13.00
CA LEU A 38 23.82 -14.28 12.36
C LEU A 38 22.56 -15.02 11.88
N ALA A 39 22.71 -16.25 11.38
CA ALA A 39 21.59 -17.09 10.94
C ALA A 39 20.70 -17.59 12.09
N GLU A 40 21.16 -17.57 13.34
CA GLU A 40 20.37 -17.94 14.52
C GLU A 40 19.50 -16.78 15.02
N PHE A 41 19.90 -15.54 14.77
CA PHE A 41 19.12 -14.39 15.22
C PHE A 41 17.77 -14.33 14.50
N ARG A 42 16.74 -14.06 15.30
CA ARG A 42 15.36 -13.84 14.84
C ARG A 42 14.87 -12.45 15.19
N GLN A 43 15.29 -11.95 16.34
CA GLN A 43 14.83 -10.69 16.91
C GLN A 43 16.01 -9.98 17.57
N GLY A 44 16.02 -8.66 17.54
CA GLY A 44 16.93 -7.84 18.33
C GLY A 44 17.84 -6.93 17.51
N PHE A 45 18.61 -6.12 18.23
CA PHE A 45 19.60 -5.21 17.68
C PHE A 45 20.99 -5.75 17.95
N HIS A 46 21.79 -5.88 16.89
CA HIS A 46 23.12 -6.45 16.91
C HIS A 46 24.09 -5.48 16.25
N VAL A 47 25.25 -5.28 16.87
CA VAL A 47 26.31 -4.44 16.34
C VAL A 47 27.43 -5.34 15.86
N LEU A 48 27.74 -5.27 14.57
CA LEU A 48 28.85 -5.97 13.94
C LEU A 48 29.97 -4.98 13.67
N GLU A 49 31.14 -5.22 14.23
CA GLU A 49 32.33 -4.42 13.99
C GLU A 49 33.37 -5.29 13.29
N LEU A 50 33.84 -4.82 12.14
CA LEU A 50 34.83 -5.49 11.32
C LEU A 50 36.11 -4.67 11.33
N THR A 51 37.26 -5.32 11.48
CA THR A 51 38.56 -4.64 11.40
C THR A 51 39.47 -5.32 10.40
N ASN A 52 40.23 -4.50 9.68
CA ASN A 52 41.32 -4.92 8.82
C ASN A 52 42.42 -3.85 8.90
N GLN A 53 43.58 -4.22 9.44
CA GLN A 53 44.69 -3.30 9.68
C GLN A 53 44.21 -2.05 10.46
N ASP A 54 44.33 -0.87 9.87
CA ASP A 54 43.92 0.41 10.48
C ASP A 54 42.45 0.79 10.17
N ALA A 55 41.74 0.01 9.35
CA ALA A 55 40.35 0.25 9.00
C ALA A 55 39.41 -0.49 9.96
N ARG A 56 38.42 0.24 10.49
CA ARG A 56 37.32 -0.30 11.30
C ARG A 56 35.99 0.16 10.74
N GLU A 57 35.13 -0.80 10.45
CA GLU A 57 33.76 -0.57 9.99
C GLU A 57 32.78 -1.08 11.04
N ARG A 58 31.66 -0.37 11.20
CA ARG A 58 30.61 -0.70 12.17
C ARG A 58 29.28 -0.76 11.48
N PHE A 59 28.64 -1.92 11.55
CA PHE A 59 27.31 -2.20 11.02
C PHE A 59 26.32 -2.39 12.18
N GLU A 60 25.18 -1.74 12.06
CA GLU A 60 24.06 -1.90 12.97
C GLU A 60 23.02 -2.77 12.28
N LEU A 61 22.75 -3.96 12.82
CA LEU A 61 21.84 -4.95 12.26
C LEU A 61 20.62 -5.09 13.18
N SER A 62 19.41 -4.93 12.64
CA SER A 62 18.17 -5.11 13.37
C SER A 62 17.41 -6.31 12.81
N PHE A 63 17.37 -7.41 13.56
CA PHE A 63 16.58 -8.59 13.22
C PHE A 63 15.15 -8.41 13.70
N CYS A 64 14.20 -8.58 12.78
CA CYS A 64 12.76 -8.39 12.97
C CYS A 64 11.98 -9.51 12.26
N ILE A 65 12.45 -10.76 12.38
CA ILE A 65 11.90 -11.90 11.65
C ILE A 65 10.62 -12.39 12.33
N SER A 66 9.48 -12.20 11.67
CA SER A 66 8.18 -12.60 12.20
C SER A 66 7.95 -14.10 12.10
N GLU A 67 7.42 -14.71 13.17
CA GLU A 67 7.02 -16.11 13.16
C GLU A 67 5.77 -16.31 12.30
N LEU A 68 5.79 -17.32 11.43
CA LEU A 68 4.68 -17.57 10.51
C LEU A 68 3.35 -17.82 11.25
N GLN A 69 3.41 -18.45 12.43
CA GLN A 69 2.22 -18.70 13.24
C GLN A 69 1.58 -17.41 13.75
N ASP A 70 2.39 -16.43 14.19
CA ASP A 70 1.89 -15.13 14.63
C ASP A 70 1.25 -14.38 13.46
N LEU A 71 1.89 -14.38 12.28
CA LEU A 71 1.37 -13.74 11.06
C LEU A 71 0.02 -14.36 10.63
N LEU A 72 -0.09 -15.68 10.64
CA LEU A 72 -1.32 -16.39 10.30
C LEU A 72 -2.42 -16.15 11.33
N HIS A 73 -2.08 -16.11 12.62
CA HIS A 73 -3.03 -15.84 13.68
C HIS A 73 -3.65 -14.44 13.52
N LEU A 74 -2.82 -13.43 13.27
CA LEU A 74 -3.28 -12.06 12.99
C LEU A 74 -4.26 -12.01 11.82
N GLU A 75 -3.92 -12.64 10.69
CA GLU A 75 -4.79 -12.71 9.51
C GLU A 75 -6.10 -13.47 9.80
N ASN A 76 -6.08 -14.47 10.67
CA ASN A 76 -7.30 -15.18 11.11
C ASN A 76 -8.21 -14.28 11.94
N VAL A 77 -7.66 -13.60 12.94
CA VAL A 77 -8.41 -12.66 13.78
C VAL A 77 -9.00 -11.54 12.93
N PHE A 78 -8.23 -11.01 11.99
CA PHE A 78 -8.70 -9.99 11.05
C PHE A 78 -9.94 -10.47 10.27
N ARG A 79 -9.89 -11.67 9.68
CA ARG A 79 -11.00 -12.22 8.90
C ARG A 79 -12.26 -12.45 9.73
N MET A 80 -12.11 -12.80 11.00
CA MET A 80 -13.26 -13.00 11.91
C MET A 80 -13.93 -11.68 12.31
N LEU A 81 -13.18 -10.57 12.39
CA LEU A 81 -13.71 -9.29 12.86
C LEU A 81 -14.24 -8.41 11.72
N PHE A 82 -13.66 -8.48 10.52
CA PHE A 82 -13.92 -7.52 9.44
C PHE A 82 -14.63 -8.12 8.21
N THR A 83 -15.46 -9.15 8.39
CA THR A 83 -16.07 -9.89 7.26
C THR A 83 -17.27 -9.18 6.62
N GLU A 84 -18.10 -8.47 7.39
CA GLU A 84 -19.36 -7.87 6.89
C GLU A 84 -19.80 -6.55 7.57
N ASN A 85 -19.05 -6.02 8.53
CA ASN A 85 -19.47 -4.84 9.31
C ASN A 85 -18.85 -3.53 8.78
N GLU A 86 -19.59 -2.44 8.95
CA GLU A 86 -19.02 -1.09 8.86
C GLU A 86 -17.89 -0.96 9.89
N LEU A 87 -16.69 -0.61 9.41
CA LEU A 87 -15.51 -0.44 10.25
C LEU A 87 -15.78 0.62 11.34
N SER A 88 -15.45 0.31 12.60
CA SER A 88 -15.51 1.23 13.72
C SER A 88 -14.19 1.29 14.51
N VAL A 89 -14.00 2.35 15.30
CA VAL A 89 -12.83 2.46 16.21
C VAL A 89 -12.78 1.29 17.21
N ASP A 90 -13.93 0.82 17.69
CA ASP A 90 -13.99 -0.26 18.67
C ASP A 90 -13.62 -1.62 18.05
N ASP A 91 -13.91 -1.86 16.77
CA ASP A 91 -13.45 -3.07 16.08
C ASP A 91 -11.92 -3.09 15.94
N ILE A 92 -11.30 -1.93 15.66
CA ILE A 92 -9.83 -1.81 15.61
C ILE A 92 -9.22 -2.08 17.00
N ARG A 93 -9.84 -1.56 18.07
CA ARG A 93 -9.40 -1.84 19.45
C ARG A 93 -9.49 -3.31 19.79
N ARG A 94 -10.63 -3.96 19.51
CA ARG A 94 -10.82 -5.41 19.73
C ARG A 94 -9.81 -6.23 18.94
N PHE A 95 -9.53 -5.84 17.69
CA PHE A 95 -8.52 -6.48 16.86
C PHE A 95 -7.11 -6.36 17.49
N ALA A 96 -6.74 -5.15 17.93
CA ALA A 96 -5.45 -4.91 18.58
C ALA A 96 -5.31 -5.69 19.89
N GLU A 97 -6.35 -5.74 20.72
CA GLU A 97 -6.38 -6.49 21.97
C GLU A 97 -6.24 -8.00 21.73
N ALA A 98 -6.99 -8.55 20.76
CA ALA A 98 -6.93 -9.96 20.39
C ALA A 98 -5.56 -10.39 19.84
N CYS A 99 -4.81 -9.45 19.24
CA CYS A 99 -3.47 -9.70 18.69
C CYS A 99 -2.32 -9.27 19.62
N SER A 100 -2.62 -8.76 20.81
CA SER A 100 -1.62 -8.14 21.70
C SER A 100 -0.53 -9.10 22.19
N SER A 101 -0.82 -10.40 22.23
CA SER A 101 0.12 -11.45 22.62
C SER A 101 1.10 -11.89 21.52
N LEU A 102 0.93 -11.41 20.29
CA LEU A 102 1.77 -11.78 19.15
C LEU A 102 3.12 -11.06 19.21
N ALA A 103 4.11 -11.72 19.80
CA ALA A 103 5.40 -11.10 20.12
C ALA A 103 6.18 -10.66 18.87
N THR A 104 6.07 -11.43 17.78
CA THR A 104 6.90 -11.23 16.58
C THR A 104 6.17 -10.48 15.46
N ALA A 105 4.84 -10.39 15.50
CA ALA A 105 4.02 -9.73 14.48
C ALA A 105 3.63 -8.28 14.83
N LYS A 106 4.30 -7.63 15.80
CA LYS A 106 3.94 -6.27 16.28
C LYS A 106 3.92 -5.23 15.16
N ASN A 107 4.92 -5.24 14.28
CA ASN A 107 4.96 -4.33 13.13
C ASN A 107 3.82 -4.60 12.14
N TYR A 108 3.44 -5.87 11.96
CA TYR A 108 2.31 -6.22 11.13
C TYR A 108 1.00 -5.72 11.74
N LEU A 109 0.79 -5.95 13.04
CA LEU A 109 -0.36 -5.48 13.78
C LEU A 109 -0.50 -3.95 13.71
N GLU A 110 0.59 -3.25 13.99
CA GLU A 110 0.65 -1.79 13.92
C GLU A 110 0.30 -1.31 12.50
N GLY A 111 0.92 -1.89 11.48
CA GLY A 111 0.65 -1.52 10.09
C GLY A 111 -0.81 -1.72 9.68
N VAL A 112 -1.43 -2.82 10.09
CA VAL A 112 -2.86 -3.09 9.83
C VAL A 112 -3.75 -2.12 10.60
N CYS A 113 -3.45 -1.83 11.87
CA CYS A 113 -4.23 -0.86 12.65
C CYS A 113 -4.14 0.55 12.05
N GLN A 114 -2.94 1.00 11.68
CA GLN A 114 -2.74 2.30 11.03
C GLN A 114 -3.48 2.40 9.70
N TYR A 115 -3.53 1.31 8.92
CA TYR A 115 -4.33 1.25 7.71
C TYR A 115 -5.83 1.46 8.01
N LEU A 116 -6.38 0.71 8.97
CA LEU A 116 -7.81 0.80 9.32
C LEU A 116 -8.18 2.19 9.86
N TYR A 117 -7.32 2.78 10.70
CA TYR A 117 -7.51 4.18 11.14
C TYR A 117 -7.43 5.17 9.98
N GLY A 118 -6.57 4.91 8.99
CA GLY A 118 -6.51 5.71 7.76
C GLY A 118 -7.80 5.63 6.96
N VAL A 119 -8.41 4.45 6.82
CA VAL A 119 -9.72 4.26 6.17
C VAL A 119 -10.80 5.04 6.93
N LEU A 120 -10.87 4.91 8.26
CA LEU A 120 -11.83 5.68 9.08
C LEU A 120 -11.64 7.19 8.94
N ALA A 121 -10.40 7.67 9.01
CA ALA A 121 -10.09 9.08 8.83
C ALA A 121 -10.49 9.58 7.44
N LYS A 122 -10.31 8.78 6.40
CA LYS A 122 -10.71 9.14 5.03
C LYS A 122 -12.23 9.17 4.86
N ASP A 123 -12.95 8.21 5.43
CA ASP A 123 -14.42 8.14 5.34
C ASP A 123 -15.16 9.09 6.29
N GLN A 124 -14.49 9.58 7.34
CA GLN A 124 -15.13 10.32 8.43
C GLN A 124 -16.32 9.56 9.05
N ARG A 125 -16.18 8.23 9.19
CA ARG A 125 -17.20 7.33 9.77
C ARG A 125 -16.69 6.57 11.00
N GLY A 126 -17.57 5.78 11.62
CA GLY A 126 -17.21 4.84 12.69
C GLY A 126 -16.78 5.52 13.99
N ASP A 127 -17.42 6.64 14.34
CA ASP A 127 -17.16 7.47 15.53
C ASP A 127 -15.71 7.94 15.69
N THR A 128 -14.98 8.04 14.57
CA THR A 128 -13.61 8.52 14.58
C THR A 128 -13.53 10.00 14.96
N GLN A 129 -12.59 10.34 15.84
CA GLN A 129 -12.21 11.73 16.11
C GLN A 129 -11.08 12.22 15.19
N LEU A 130 -10.60 11.35 14.29
CA LEU A 130 -9.55 11.71 13.35
C LEU A 130 -10.10 12.66 12.30
N SER A 131 -9.39 13.75 12.07
CA SER A 131 -9.68 14.66 10.97
C SER A 131 -9.37 13.99 9.64
N HIS A 132 -10.08 14.43 8.60
CA HIS A 132 -9.87 13.94 7.25
C HIS A 132 -8.40 14.08 6.82
N ALA A 133 -7.71 15.16 7.20
CA ALA A 133 -6.30 15.38 6.85
C ALA A 133 -5.32 14.32 7.38
N GLN A 134 -5.68 13.57 8.43
CA GLN A 134 -4.79 12.60 9.06
C GLN A 134 -4.71 11.26 8.32
N TYR A 135 -5.58 11.00 7.34
CA TYR A 135 -5.58 9.72 6.63
C TYR A 135 -4.23 9.42 5.98
N LYS A 136 -3.57 10.43 5.40
CA LYS A 136 -2.25 10.27 4.74
C LYS A 136 -1.16 9.90 5.72
N GLU A 137 -1.16 10.53 6.90
CA GLU A 137 -0.19 10.21 7.94
C GLU A 137 -0.33 8.76 8.39
N ARG A 138 -1.56 8.32 8.62
CA ARG A 138 -1.90 6.93 8.98
C ARG A 138 -1.49 5.93 7.91
N PHE A 139 -1.78 6.24 6.64
CA PHE A 139 -1.34 5.43 5.50
C PHE A 139 0.18 5.37 5.37
N ASN A 140 0.90 6.47 5.58
CA ASN A 140 2.36 6.45 5.55
C ASN A 140 2.96 5.62 6.69
N GLN A 141 2.37 5.69 7.89
CA GLN A 141 2.75 4.83 9.02
C GLN A 141 2.50 3.35 8.69
N ALA A 142 1.36 3.03 8.09
CA ALA A 142 1.04 1.68 7.63
C ALA A 142 2.04 1.17 6.58
N LEU A 143 2.35 1.97 5.55
CA LEU A 143 3.36 1.61 4.55
C LEU A 143 4.73 1.34 5.18
N GLY A 144 5.14 2.20 6.13
CA GLY A 144 6.42 2.06 6.84
C GLY A 144 6.51 0.79 7.70
N ALA A 145 5.41 0.42 8.35
CA ALA A 145 5.33 -0.79 9.19
C ALA A 145 5.22 -2.08 8.35
N LEU A 146 4.52 -2.03 7.21
CA LEU A 146 4.27 -3.18 6.34
C LEU A 146 5.34 -3.41 5.27
N ARG A 147 6.35 -2.54 5.15
CA ARG A 147 7.33 -2.59 4.04
C ARG A 147 8.05 -3.94 3.92
N TYR A 148 8.32 -4.56 5.06
CA TYR A 148 9.09 -5.80 5.23
C TYR A 148 8.19 -7.03 5.48
N VAL A 149 6.87 -6.85 5.49
CA VAL A 149 5.94 -7.95 5.74
C VAL A 149 5.61 -8.65 4.42
N ASN A 150 6.23 -9.81 4.19
CA ASN A 150 6.02 -10.63 3.01
C ASN A 150 4.76 -11.51 3.14
N ARG A 151 3.59 -10.87 3.20
CA ARG A 151 2.28 -11.54 3.31
C ARG A 151 1.29 -11.02 2.26
N PRO A 152 0.40 -11.88 1.73
CA PRO A 152 -0.63 -11.47 0.77
C PRO A 152 -1.46 -10.27 1.24
N MET A 153 -1.98 -10.30 2.46
CA MET A 153 -2.82 -9.22 3.01
C MET A 153 -2.03 -7.91 3.18
N ALA A 154 -0.79 -7.95 3.68
CA ALA A 154 0.09 -6.78 3.74
C ALA A 154 0.38 -6.19 2.35
N GLY A 155 0.61 -7.04 1.35
CA GLY A 155 0.74 -6.63 -0.05
C GLY A 155 -0.49 -5.88 -0.54
N THR A 156 -1.69 -6.44 -0.34
CA THR A 156 -2.94 -5.81 -0.78
C THR A 156 -3.24 -4.51 -0.05
N ILE A 157 -2.98 -4.42 1.27
CA ILE A 157 -3.10 -3.17 2.03
C ILE A 157 -2.21 -2.07 1.42
N ARG A 158 -0.94 -2.39 1.13
CA ARG A 158 -0.02 -1.44 0.48
C ARG A 158 -0.55 -1.00 -0.88
N ALA A 159 -1.11 -1.93 -1.67
CA ALA A 159 -1.70 -1.61 -2.97
C ALA A 159 -2.93 -0.70 -2.85
N ILE A 160 -3.82 -0.92 -1.87
CA ILE A 160 -4.97 -0.05 -1.60
C ILE A 160 -4.50 1.35 -1.22
N ILE A 161 -3.53 1.46 -0.30
CA ILE A 161 -2.97 2.76 0.11
C ILE A 161 -2.38 3.49 -1.09
N ASN A 162 -1.57 2.79 -1.89
CA ASN A 162 -0.96 3.35 -3.09
C ASN A 162 -2.01 3.86 -4.07
N PHE A 163 -3.05 3.08 -4.36
CA PHE A 163 -4.17 3.50 -5.19
C PHE A 163 -4.85 4.75 -4.61
N SER A 164 -5.19 4.73 -3.33
CA SER A 164 -5.81 5.84 -2.61
C SER A 164 -5.01 7.14 -2.75
N CYS A 165 -3.68 7.05 -2.71
CA CYS A 165 -2.74 8.17 -2.86
C CYS A 165 -2.31 8.47 -4.31
N ASN A 166 -3.01 7.95 -5.33
CA ASN A 166 -2.68 8.11 -6.76
C ASN A 166 -1.27 7.60 -7.17
N SER A 167 -0.73 6.62 -6.44
CA SER A 167 0.54 5.97 -6.74
C SER A 167 0.34 4.65 -7.48
N PHE A 168 0.34 4.69 -8.81
CA PHE A 168 0.02 3.52 -9.64
C PHE A 168 1.23 2.66 -10.08
N ALA A 169 2.39 2.81 -9.43
CA ALA A 169 3.65 2.20 -9.90
C ALA A 169 3.94 0.78 -9.38
N GLN A 170 3.17 0.26 -8.42
CA GLN A 170 3.48 -1.01 -7.75
C GLN A 170 2.49 -2.13 -8.11
N SER A 171 3.02 -3.27 -8.53
CA SER A 171 2.26 -4.50 -8.80
C SER A 171 2.13 -5.47 -7.61
N ALA A 172 2.97 -5.29 -6.58
CA ALA A 172 3.00 -6.18 -5.43
C ALA A 172 1.66 -6.16 -4.67
N GLY A 173 1.08 -7.35 -4.43
CA GLY A 173 -0.17 -7.51 -3.69
C GLY A 173 -1.46 -7.34 -4.50
N LEU A 174 -1.38 -6.87 -5.75
CA LEU A 174 -2.54 -6.71 -6.64
C LEU A 174 -3.11 -8.05 -7.13
N GLN A 175 -2.30 -9.10 -7.17
CA GLN A 175 -2.73 -10.46 -7.54
C GLN A 175 -3.84 -11.02 -6.63
N HIS A 176 -4.05 -10.44 -5.45
CA HIS A 176 -5.08 -10.84 -4.49
C HIS A 176 -6.30 -9.90 -4.47
N ALA A 177 -6.30 -8.85 -5.28
CA ALA A 177 -7.38 -7.87 -5.43
C ALA A 177 -7.56 -7.51 -6.92
N PRO A 178 -8.19 -8.38 -7.73
CA PRO A 178 -8.22 -8.25 -9.18
C PRO A 178 -8.93 -6.98 -9.68
N GLU A 179 -10.00 -6.55 -9.01
CA GLU A 179 -10.72 -5.31 -9.34
C GLU A 179 -9.82 -4.08 -9.15
N LEU A 180 -9.13 -4.01 -8.01
CA LEU A 180 -8.15 -2.95 -7.74
C LEU A 180 -6.97 -3.00 -8.73
N ALA A 181 -6.52 -4.20 -9.10
CA ALA A 181 -5.45 -4.40 -10.06
C ALA A 181 -5.81 -3.84 -11.44
N SER A 182 -7.01 -4.17 -11.92
CA SER A 182 -7.54 -3.65 -13.18
C SER A 182 -7.69 -2.13 -13.13
N ALA A 183 -8.23 -1.60 -12.03
CA ALA A 183 -8.38 -0.16 -11.83
C ALA A 183 -7.03 0.56 -11.83
N ALA A 184 -6.09 0.11 -11.01
CA ALA A 184 -4.75 0.68 -10.90
C ALA A 184 -4.00 0.63 -12.24
N GLY A 185 -4.14 -0.46 -13.01
CA GLY A 185 -3.55 -0.59 -14.34
C GLY A 185 -4.10 0.45 -15.32
N ARG A 186 -5.42 0.66 -15.37
CA ARG A 186 -6.04 1.70 -16.22
C ARG A 186 -5.57 3.10 -15.82
N PHE A 187 -5.54 3.41 -14.53
CA PHE A 187 -5.02 4.70 -14.05
C PHE A 187 -3.52 4.87 -14.31
N ALA A 188 -2.72 3.80 -14.27
CA ALA A 188 -1.31 3.85 -14.65
C ALA A 188 -1.15 4.27 -16.12
N VAL A 189 -1.96 3.69 -17.03
CA VAL A 189 -1.96 4.06 -18.45
C VAL A 189 -2.33 5.52 -18.65
N TRP A 190 -3.40 6.00 -18.01
CA TRP A 190 -3.77 7.42 -18.06
C TRP A 190 -2.73 8.34 -17.41
N ALA A 191 -1.97 7.84 -16.44
CA ALA A 191 -0.84 8.56 -15.85
C ALA A 191 0.44 8.50 -16.71
N GLY A 192 0.38 7.92 -17.92
CA GLY A 192 1.54 7.77 -18.81
C GLY A 192 2.58 6.75 -18.33
N LYS A 193 2.23 5.87 -17.40
CA LYS A 193 3.09 4.79 -16.91
C LYS A 193 2.82 3.53 -17.70
N SER A 194 3.84 2.67 -17.83
CA SER A 194 3.65 1.34 -18.41
C SER A 194 2.62 0.57 -17.60
N SER A 195 1.58 0.06 -18.28
CA SER A 195 0.62 -0.85 -17.65
C SER A 195 1.37 -2.06 -17.14
N ILE A 196 1.21 -2.38 -15.85
CA ILE A 196 1.63 -3.67 -15.34
C ILE A 196 0.44 -4.58 -15.54
N GLU A 197 0.46 -5.39 -16.59
CA GLU A 197 -0.55 -6.44 -16.74
C GLU A 197 -0.51 -7.32 -15.49
N PRO A 198 -1.63 -7.49 -14.77
CA PRO A 198 -1.66 -8.44 -13.68
C PRO A 198 -1.40 -9.83 -14.26
N LEU A 199 -0.35 -10.50 -13.76
CA LEU A 199 -0.07 -11.88 -14.11
C LEU A 199 -1.35 -12.71 -13.86
N PRO A 200 -1.83 -13.50 -14.85
CA PRO A 200 -2.98 -14.35 -14.66
C PRO A 200 -2.56 -15.53 -13.78
N MET A 201 -2.66 -15.35 -12.47
CA MET A 201 -2.77 -16.46 -11.53
C MET A 201 -4.17 -16.41 -10.96
N GLU A 202 -4.87 -17.54 -11.02
CA GLU A 202 -6.10 -17.82 -10.27
C GLU A 202 -5.82 -17.78 -8.76
N CYS A 203 -5.44 -16.61 -8.24
CA CYS A 203 -5.37 -16.39 -6.82
C CYS A 203 -6.80 -16.18 -6.33
N LYS A 204 -7.25 -17.04 -5.41
CA LYS A 204 -8.46 -16.77 -4.65
C LYS A 204 -8.34 -15.36 -4.07
N ALA A 205 -9.31 -14.50 -4.38
CA ALA A 205 -9.40 -13.18 -3.79
C ALA A 205 -9.26 -13.33 -2.27
N LEU A 206 -8.42 -12.50 -1.65
CA LEU A 206 -8.38 -12.44 -0.19
C LEU A 206 -9.74 -11.97 0.32
N THR A 207 -10.02 -12.24 1.59
CA THR A 207 -11.14 -11.63 2.30
C THR A 207 -11.17 -10.13 2.02
N ARG A 208 -12.35 -9.58 1.65
CA ARG A 208 -12.51 -8.19 1.24
C ARG A 208 -11.94 -7.28 2.33
N LEU A 209 -10.86 -6.58 2.01
CA LEU A 209 -10.27 -5.62 2.93
C LEU A 209 -11.20 -4.40 3.03
N PRO A 210 -11.39 -3.81 4.22
CA PRO A 210 -12.14 -2.58 4.36
C PRO A 210 -11.48 -1.48 3.52
N ILE A 211 -12.24 -0.87 2.63
CA ILE A 211 -11.83 0.28 1.84
C ILE A 211 -12.76 1.46 2.10
N ASP A 212 -12.27 2.65 1.79
CA ASP A 212 -13.09 3.85 1.90
C ASP A 212 -14.17 3.91 0.82
N HIS A 213 -15.27 4.60 1.11
CA HIS A 213 -16.45 4.65 0.24
C HIS A 213 -16.15 5.26 -1.13
N ALA A 214 -15.24 6.25 -1.21
CA ALA A 214 -14.86 6.84 -2.48
C ALA A 214 -14.08 5.84 -3.34
N THR A 215 -13.15 5.09 -2.73
CA THR A 215 -12.45 3.98 -3.42
C THR A 215 -13.42 2.90 -3.86
N ASP A 216 -14.35 2.46 -3.00
CA ASP A 216 -15.36 1.44 -3.33
C ASP A 216 -16.23 1.88 -4.53
N GLN A 217 -16.75 3.12 -4.49
CA GLN A 217 -17.56 3.69 -5.55
C GLN A 217 -16.80 3.82 -6.89
N LEU A 218 -15.51 4.17 -6.85
CA LEU A 218 -14.66 4.23 -8.04
C LEU A 218 -14.46 2.85 -8.65
N LEU A 219 -14.20 1.83 -7.82
CA LEU A 219 -14.06 0.45 -8.29
C LEU A 219 -15.37 -0.04 -8.91
N ASP A 220 -16.50 0.20 -8.25
CA ASP A 220 -17.83 -0.14 -8.77
C ASP A 220 -18.06 0.45 -10.16
N TRP A 221 -17.82 1.75 -10.35
CA TRP A 221 -17.95 2.40 -11.66
C TRP A 221 -17.03 1.80 -12.73
N MET A 222 -15.83 1.35 -12.36
CA MET A 222 -14.89 0.74 -13.29
C MET A 222 -15.28 -0.68 -13.71
N THR A 223 -16.20 -1.33 -12.98
CA THR A 223 -16.76 -2.64 -13.37
C THR A 223 -18.01 -2.53 -14.25
N LEU A 224 -18.62 -1.34 -14.35
CA LEU A 224 -19.82 -1.13 -15.17
C LEU A 224 -19.52 -1.24 -16.67
N SER A 225 -20.52 -1.68 -17.43
CA SER A 225 -20.48 -1.58 -18.90
C SER A 225 -20.50 -0.12 -19.35
N ALA A 226 -20.07 0.14 -20.58
CA ALA A 226 -20.02 1.50 -21.12
C ALA A 226 -21.41 2.18 -21.19
N GLU A 227 -22.48 1.40 -21.35
CA GLU A 227 -23.86 1.88 -21.35
C GLU A 227 -24.30 2.27 -19.93
N ARG A 228 -24.11 1.37 -18.95
CA ARG A 228 -24.47 1.63 -17.55
C ARG A 228 -23.68 2.78 -16.95
N LEU A 229 -22.39 2.87 -17.27
CA LEU A 229 -21.55 3.97 -16.81
C LEU A 229 -21.94 5.31 -17.44
N ALA A 230 -22.55 5.30 -18.64
CA ALA A 230 -23.07 6.52 -19.25
C ALA A 230 -24.24 7.11 -18.45
N GLU A 231 -25.08 6.25 -17.86
CA GLU A 231 -26.18 6.66 -16.97
C GLU A 231 -25.64 7.26 -15.66
N GLU A 232 -24.45 6.86 -15.23
CA GLU A 232 -23.77 7.32 -14.01
C GLU A 232 -22.88 8.56 -14.22
N LEU A 233 -22.80 9.13 -15.42
CA LEU A 233 -21.91 10.28 -15.70
C LEU A 233 -22.21 11.50 -14.81
N ASP A 234 -23.48 11.73 -14.46
CA ASP A 234 -23.86 12.80 -13.54
C ASP A 234 -23.48 12.47 -12.08
N GLY A 235 -23.51 11.19 -11.70
CA GLY A 235 -22.99 10.70 -10.44
C GLY A 235 -21.48 10.94 -10.31
N LEU A 236 -20.71 10.55 -11.33
CA LEU A 236 -19.29 10.85 -11.46
C LEU A 236 -19.04 12.36 -11.37
N ARG A 237 -19.81 13.18 -12.10
CA ARG A 237 -19.66 14.65 -12.06
C ARG A 237 -19.89 15.21 -10.66
N ARG A 238 -20.86 14.69 -9.91
CA ARG A 238 -21.07 15.07 -8.51
C ARG A 238 -19.87 14.70 -7.64
N ALA A 239 -19.32 13.50 -7.81
CA ALA A 239 -18.14 13.06 -7.07
C ALA A 239 -16.92 13.95 -7.35
N CYS A 240 -16.67 14.36 -8.60
CA CYS A 240 -15.60 15.28 -8.96
C CYS A 240 -15.67 16.63 -8.23
N ASN A 241 -16.85 17.05 -7.78
CA ASN A 241 -17.08 18.31 -7.07
C ASN A 241 -17.39 18.12 -5.58
N SER A 242 -17.34 16.89 -5.08
CA SER A 242 -17.73 16.57 -3.71
C SER A 242 -16.67 17.03 -2.71
N SER A 243 -17.06 17.86 -1.73
CA SER A 243 -16.19 18.23 -0.61
C SER A 243 -15.93 17.07 0.35
N LEU A 244 -16.73 16.00 0.26
CA LEU A 244 -16.58 14.79 1.09
C LEU A 244 -15.46 13.87 0.58
N TRP A 245 -15.06 14.01 -0.69
CA TRP A 245 -14.01 13.19 -1.29
C TRP A 245 -12.65 13.86 -1.14
N THR A 246 -11.58 13.08 -1.07
CA THR A 246 -10.21 13.63 -1.11
C THR A 246 -9.91 14.27 -2.47
N ALA A 247 -8.87 15.10 -2.53
CA ALA A 247 -8.42 15.63 -3.81
C ALA A 247 -8.00 14.50 -4.76
N GLU A 248 -7.33 13.49 -4.23
CA GLU A 248 -6.90 12.31 -4.96
C GLU A 248 -8.07 11.55 -5.59
N ASP A 249 -9.16 11.32 -4.84
CA ASP A 249 -10.33 10.61 -5.37
C ASP A 249 -11.12 11.45 -6.37
N ARG A 250 -11.22 12.78 -6.16
CA ARG A 250 -11.81 13.70 -7.15
C ARG A 250 -11.03 13.71 -8.45
N THR A 251 -9.70 13.67 -8.40
CA THR A 251 -8.85 13.54 -9.58
C THR A 251 -9.14 12.23 -10.30
N LYS A 252 -9.18 11.09 -9.59
CA LYS A 252 -9.53 9.79 -10.17
C LYS A 252 -10.91 9.82 -10.83
N ALA A 253 -11.92 10.37 -10.15
CA ALA A 253 -13.26 10.53 -10.69
C ALA A 253 -13.27 11.41 -11.95
N SER A 254 -12.47 12.47 -11.98
CA SER A 254 -12.38 13.39 -13.13
C SER A 254 -11.77 12.73 -14.36
N VAL A 255 -10.73 11.92 -14.17
CA VAL A 255 -10.12 11.12 -15.24
C VAL A 255 -11.11 10.08 -15.75
N LEU A 256 -11.78 9.35 -14.86
CA LEU A 256 -12.80 8.37 -15.24
C LEU A 256 -13.98 9.02 -15.99
N TRP A 257 -14.45 10.18 -15.50
CA TRP A 257 -15.49 10.95 -16.18
C TRP A 257 -15.03 11.38 -17.58
N LEU A 258 -13.80 11.88 -17.73
CA LEU A 258 -13.26 12.30 -19.03
C LEU A 258 -13.26 11.15 -20.04
N GLU A 259 -12.76 9.98 -19.65
CA GLU A 259 -12.69 8.83 -20.54
C GLU A 259 -14.05 8.49 -21.15
N HIS A 260 -15.10 8.52 -20.32
CA HIS A 260 -16.45 8.10 -20.75
C HIS A 260 -17.29 9.25 -21.35
N ALA A 261 -17.00 10.50 -20.99
CA ALA A 261 -17.69 11.68 -21.48
C ALA A 261 -17.31 12.08 -22.91
N ARG A 262 -16.10 11.73 -23.39
CA ARG A 262 -15.55 12.15 -24.69
C ARG A 262 -16.48 11.94 -25.89
N SER A 263 -17.26 10.86 -25.91
CA SER A 263 -18.19 10.54 -27.01
C SER A 263 -19.66 10.79 -26.68
N ARG A 264 -19.96 11.28 -25.47
CA ARG A 264 -21.32 11.30 -24.91
C ARG A 264 -21.76 12.66 -24.36
N ARG A 265 -20.82 13.58 -24.12
CA ARG A 265 -21.08 14.92 -23.59
C ARG A 265 -20.62 16.00 -24.59
N PRO A 266 -21.17 17.22 -24.51
CA PRO A 266 -20.73 18.34 -25.34
C PRO A 266 -19.23 18.59 -25.19
N SER A 267 -18.56 18.88 -26.30
CA SER A 267 -17.10 19.10 -26.35
C SER A 267 -16.62 20.18 -25.39
N ASP A 268 -17.40 21.25 -25.18
CA ASP A 268 -17.07 22.31 -24.24
C ASP A 268 -17.02 21.85 -22.79
N GLU A 269 -17.87 20.89 -22.41
CA GLU A 269 -17.87 20.33 -21.05
C GLU A 269 -16.63 19.45 -20.83
N VAL A 270 -16.32 18.61 -21.82
CA VAL A 270 -15.12 17.76 -21.83
C VAL A 270 -13.86 18.62 -21.75
N ARG A 271 -13.76 19.66 -22.56
CA ARG A 271 -12.62 20.60 -22.54
C ARG A 271 -12.48 21.32 -21.21
N ARG A 272 -13.59 21.74 -20.59
CA ARG A 272 -13.56 22.39 -19.27
C ARG A 272 -13.00 21.44 -18.20
N MET A 273 -13.43 20.17 -18.22
CA MET A 273 -12.92 19.18 -17.29
C MET A 273 -11.44 18.89 -17.52
N ALA A 274 -11.03 18.65 -18.77
CA ALA A 274 -9.63 18.41 -19.10
C ALA A 274 -8.72 19.58 -18.67
N ARG A 275 -9.15 20.83 -18.88
CA ARG A 275 -8.40 22.01 -18.42
C ARG A 275 -8.19 22.05 -16.90
N SER A 276 -9.11 21.50 -16.11
CA SER A 276 -8.96 21.45 -14.64
C SER A 276 -7.86 20.48 -14.19
N LEU A 277 -7.47 19.52 -15.04
CA LEU A 277 -6.42 18.54 -14.77
C LEU A 277 -5.05 18.92 -15.34
N LEU A 278 -4.93 20.02 -16.08
CA LEU A 278 -3.65 20.44 -16.69
C LEU A 278 -2.55 20.75 -15.65
N ASN A 279 -2.94 21.12 -14.43
CA ASN A 279 -1.99 21.36 -13.35
C ASN A 279 -1.82 20.14 -12.43
N ASP A 280 -2.48 19.01 -12.74
CA ASP A 280 -2.33 17.79 -11.96
C ASP A 280 -1.00 17.12 -12.31
N PRO A 281 -0.14 16.81 -11.30
CA PRO A 281 1.19 16.30 -11.55
C PRO A 281 1.22 14.88 -12.14
N ILE A 282 0.09 14.16 -12.13
CA ILE A 282 -0.01 12.77 -12.56
C ILE A 282 -0.75 12.68 -13.90
N PHE A 283 -1.80 13.46 -14.10
CA PHE A 283 -2.69 13.33 -15.25
C PHE A 283 -2.67 14.50 -16.24
N ALA A 284 -1.77 15.48 -16.09
CA ALA A 284 -1.65 16.60 -17.03
C ALA A 284 -1.47 16.15 -18.50
N ALA A 285 -0.57 15.20 -18.75
CA ALA A 285 -0.31 14.68 -20.11
C ALA A 285 -1.56 14.02 -20.73
N TYR A 286 -2.35 13.29 -19.94
CA TYR A 286 -3.61 12.73 -20.41
C TYR A 286 -4.65 13.81 -20.70
N ALA A 287 -4.72 14.84 -19.85
CA ALA A 287 -5.61 15.98 -20.09
C ALA A 287 -5.26 16.73 -21.39
N GLU A 288 -3.97 16.92 -21.68
CA GLU A 288 -3.49 17.49 -22.95
C GLU A 288 -3.94 16.64 -24.14
N GLN A 289 -3.71 15.33 -24.07
CA GLN A 289 -4.13 14.39 -25.12
C GLN A 289 -5.66 14.44 -25.37
N VAL A 290 -6.47 14.59 -24.32
CA VAL A 290 -7.92 14.74 -24.48
C VAL A 290 -8.27 16.05 -25.17
N LEU A 291 -7.62 17.16 -24.82
CA LEU A 291 -7.85 18.46 -25.45
C LEU A 291 -7.50 18.47 -26.94
N GLU A 292 -6.36 17.88 -27.31
CA GLU A 292 -5.94 17.74 -28.70
C GLU A 292 -6.98 16.98 -29.53
N ASN A 293 -7.42 15.83 -29.02
CA ASN A 293 -8.40 14.98 -29.69
C ASN A 293 -9.81 15.58 -29.79
N THR A 294 -10.15 16.55 -28.93
CA THR A 294 -11.45 17.23 -28.95
C THR A 294 -11.43 18.45 -29.87
N THR A 295 -10.27 18.84 -30.40
CA THR A 295 -10.10 20.01 -31.29
C THR A 295 -10.15 19.62 -32.78
N GLN A 296 -9.98 18.34 -33.09
CA GLN A 296 -10.24 17.72 -34.39
C GLN A 296 -11.72 17.41 -34.57
#